data_AF-A0A357I2S1-F1
#
_entry.id   AF-A0A357I2S1-F1
#
_cell.length_a   1.000
_cell.length_b   1.000
_cell.length_c   1.000
_cell.angle_alpha   90.00
_cell.angle_beta   90.00
_cell.angle_gamma   90.00
#
_symmetry.space_group_name_H-M   'P 1'
#
loop_
_entity.id
_entity.type
_entity.pdbx_description
1 polymer ?
#
loop_
_entity_poly.entity_id
_entity_poly.type
_entity_poly.pdbx_seq_one_letter_code
_entity_poly.pdbx_strand_id
1 'polypeptide(L)'
;MCSLCSFIKSTIGRKILMALTGLVLVLFVMGHMLGNLQIFLGAEVINAYAYKLHHLLPAAALWGIRIFLLASIAVHIWAAVTLTLDNRKARPEGYDSDKVVQASYSSRTMRM
;
A
#
# COMPACT_ATOMS: atom_id res chain seq x y z
N MET A 1 5.83 25.41 16.16
CA MET A 1 5.24 24.05 16.02
C MET A 1 5.12 23.71 14.54
N CYS A 2 5.67 22.58 14.09
CA CYS A 2 5.58 22.17 12.68
C CYS A 2 4.14 21.72 12.36
N SER A 3 3.38 22.55 11.63
CA SER A 3 1.99 22.30 11.24
C SER A 3 1.82 20.93 10.55
N LEU A 4 2.81 20.54 9.75
CA LEU A 4 2.85 19.27 9.03
C LEU A 4 2.89 18.04 9.97
N CYS A 5 3.68 18.11 11.05
CA CYS A 5 3.75 17.02 12.04
C CYS A 5 2.43 16.85 12.81
N SER A 6 1.72 17.96 13.09
CA SER A 6 0.40 17.92 13.71
C SER A 6 -0.61 17.22 12.79
N PHE A 7 -0.62 17.59 11.51
CA PHE A 7 -1.50 17.00 10.52
C PHE A 7 -1.26 15.50 10.33
N ILE A 8 0.00 15.06 10.22
CA ILE A 8 0.35 13.64 10.07
C ILE A 8 -0.05 12.81 11.30
N LYS A 9 -0.02 13.39 12.50
CA LYS A 9 -0.48 12.69 13.73
C LYS A 9 -2.00 12.61 13.83
N SER A 10 -2.74 13.48 13.15
CA SER A 10 -4.20 13.45 13.15
C SER A 10 -4.74 12.16 12.51
N THR A 11 -5.95 11.74 12.91
CA THR A 11 -6.63 10.58 12.32
C THR A 11 -6.95 10.80 10.84
N ILE A 12 -7.25 12.03 10.44
CA ILE A 12 -7.53 12.42 9.06
C ILE A 12 -6.26 12.30 8.20
N GLY A 13 -5.14 12.86 8.67
CA GLY A 13 -3.86 12.78 7.96
C GLY A 13 -3.40 11.34 7.75
N ARG A 14 -3.52 10.49 8.79
CA ARG A 14 -3.19 9.05 8.67
C ARG A 14 -4.06 8.30 7.67
N LYS A 15 -5.36 8.61 7.59
CA LYS A 15 -6.25 8.02 6.58
C LYS A 15 -5.87 8.44 5.16
N ILE A 16 -5.52 9.71 4.96
CA ILE A 16 -5.05 10.21 3.66
C ILE A 16 -3.74 9.51 3.27
N LEU A 17 -2.77 9.42 4.20
CA LEU A 17 -1.52 8.70 3.96
C LEU A 17 -1.75 7.22 3.63
N MET A 18 -2.64 6.55 4.36
CA MET A 18 -3.02 5.15 4.09
C MET A 18 -3.61 4.99 2.69
N ALA A 19 -4.51 5.89 2.27
CA ALA A 19 -5.12 5.84 0.94
C ALA A 19 -4.11 6.09 -0.18
N LEU A 20 -3.26 7.12 -0.05
CA LEU A 20 -2.25 7.46 -1.07
C LEU A 20 -1.21 6.36 -1.23
N THR A 21 -0.67 5.85 -0.11
CA THR A 21 0.29 4.75 -0.14
C THR A 21 -0.34 3.46 -0.66
N GLY A 22 -1.60 3.17 -0.30
CA GLY A 22 -2.33 2.03 -0.83
C GLY A 22 -2.50 2.10 -2.35
N LEU A 23 -2.85 3.28 -2.89
CA LEU A 23 -2.96 3.48 -4.33
C LEU A 23 -1.64 3.22 -5.06
N VAL A 24 -0.53 3.76 -4.55
CA VAL A 24 0.81 3.52 -5.10
C VAL A 24 1.13 2.02 -5.12
N LEU A 25 0.88 1.32 -4.01
CA LEU A 25 1.18 -0.11 -3.88
C LEU A 25 0.31 -0.96 -4.80
N VAL A 26 -0.97 -0.66 -4.96
CA VAL A 26 -1.86 -1.39 -5.88
C VAL A 26 -1.39 -1.23 -7.33
N LEU A 27 -1.09 -0.01 -7.76
CA LEU A 27 -0.57 0.24 -9.11
C LEU A 27 0.76 -0.48 -9.34
N PHE A 28 1.65 -0.46 -8.35
CA PHE A 28 2.91 -1.19 -8.41
C PHE A 28 2.68 -2.69 -8.52
N VAL A 29 1.84 -3.29 -7.67
CA VAL A 29 1.55 -4.72 -7.70
C VAL A 29 0.93 -5.12 -9.04
N MET A 30 0.01 -4.33 -9.59
CA MET A 30 -0.55 -4.61 -10.93
C MET A 30 0.55 -4.64 -12.00
N GLY A 31 1.38 -3.59 -12.08
CA GLY A 31 2.48 -3.55 -13.05
C GLY A 31 3.53 -4.64 -12.83
N HIS A 32 3.86 -4.92 -11.57
CA HIS A 32 4.80 -5.96 -11.18
C HIS A 32 4.27 -7.34 -11.58
N MET A 33 3.01 -7.63 -11.33
CA MET A 33 2.39 -8.89 -11.74
C MET A 33 2.34 -9.01 -13.26
N LEU A 34 2.00 -7.94 -13.99
CA LEU A 34 2.05 -7.96 -15.46
C LEU A 34 3.45 -8.28 -16.00
N GLY A 35 4.51 -7.74 -15.38
CA GLY A 35 5.88 -8.10 -15.69
C GLY A 35 6.19 -9.57 -15.40
N ASN A 36 5.79 -10.07 -14.23
CA ASN A 36 6.05 -11.46 -13.83
C ASN A 36 5.26 -12.48 -14.66
N LEU A 37 4.03 -12.17 -15.07
CA LEU A 37 3.20 -13.05 -15.89
C LEU A 37 3.82 -13.31 -17.28
N GLN A 38 4.77 -12.49 -17.73
CA GLN A 38 5.55 -12.78 -18.94
C GLN A 38 6.37 -14.07 -18.83
N ILE A 39 6.55 -14.64 -17.64
CA ILE A 39 7.14 -15.97 -17.45
C ILE A 39 6.40 -17.05 -18.26
N PHE A 40 5.09 -16.89 -18.47
CA PHE A 40 4.28 -17.82 -19.26
C PHE A 40 4.47 -17.65 -20.78
N LEU A 41 5.14 -16.59 -21.23
CA LEU A 41 5.42 -16.31 -22.65
C LEU A 41 6.80 -16.80 -23.10
N GLY A 42 7.58 -17.40 -22.19
CA GLY A 42 8.92 -17.93 -22.47
C GLY A 42 10.07 -17.03 -21.98
N ALA A 43 11.24 -17.63 -21.81
CA ALA A 43 12.41 -17.00 -21.20
C ALA A 43 12.92 -15.76 -21.98
N GLU A 44 12.84 -15.79 -23.31
CA GLU A 44 13.22 -14.68 -24.19
C GLU A 44 12.46 -13.39 -23.85
N VAL A 45 11.13 -13.48 -23.66
CA VAL A 45 10.26 -12.32 -23.45
C VAL A 45 10.56 -11.65 -22.11
N ILE A 46 10.63 -12.44 -21.03
CA ILE A 46 10.91 -11.92 -19.69
C ILE A 46 12.34 -11.35 -19.57
N ASN A 47 13.32 -11.97 -20.23
CA ASN A 47 14.69 -11.47 -20.27
C ASN A 47 14.80 -10.16 -21.06
N ALA A 48 14.12 -10.06 -22.21
CA ALA A 48 14.07 -8.83 -22.99
C ALA A 48 13.39 -7.69 -22.21
N TYR A 49 12.33 -7.99 -21.46
CA TYR A 49 11.68 -7.02 -20.57
C TYR A 49 12.63 -6.53 -19.46
N ALA A 50 13.31 -7.46 -18.78
CA ALA A 50 14.29 -7.12 -17.75
C ALA A 50 15.43 -6.26 -18.32
N TYR A 51 15.97 -6.63 -19.49
CA TYR A 51 17.01 -5.87 -20.17
C TYR A 51 16.55 -4.44 -20.49
N LYS A 52 15.35 -4.28 -21.08
CA LYS A 52 14.78 -2.95 -21.36
C LYS A 52 14.63 -2.12 -20.09
N LEU A 53 14.16 -2.72 -19.00
CA LEU A 53 13.96 -2.03 -17.74
C LEU A 53 15.28 -1.51 -17.16
N HIS A 54 16.33 -2.33 -17.21
CA HIS A 54 17.67 -1.96 -16.74
C HIS A 54 18.41 -1.00 -17.66
N HIS A 55 18.10 -0.98 -18.95
CA HIS A 55 18.73 -0.10 -19.93
C HIS A 55 18.07 1.28 -20.01
N LEU A 56 16.73 1.33 -19.93
CA LEU A 56 15.96 2.58 -20.01
C LEU A 56 16.00 3.39 -18.72
N LEU A 57 16.11 2.73 -17.56
CA LEU A 57 16.19 3.39 -16.27
C LEU A 57 17.62 3.30 -15.73
N PRO A 58 18.27 4.44 -15.46
CA PRO A 58 19.56 4.44 -14.77
C PRO A 58 19.48 3.63 -13.47
N ALA A 59 20.57 2.94 -13.10
CA ALA A 59 20.60 2.12 -11.88
C ALA A 59 20.17 2.91 -10.63
N ALA A 60 20.53 4.20 -10.56
CA ALA A 60 20.11 5.12 -9.50
C ALA A 60 18.57 5.31 -9.45
N ALA A 61 17.90 5.39 -10.59
CA ALA A 61 16.44 5.53 -10.67
C ALA A 61 15.73 4.26 -10.16
N LEU A 62 16.23 3.08 -10.53
CA LEU A 62 15.69 1.80 -10.02
C LEU A 62 15.84 1.68 -8.50
N TRP A 63 16.98 2.11 -7.95
CA TRP A 63 17.17 2.19 -6.50
C TRP A 63 16.27 3.21 -5.83
N GLY A 64 16.08 4.39 -6.45
CA GLY A 64 15.13 5.39 -5.97
C GLY A 64 13.71 4.85 -5.89
N ILE A 65 13.24 4.15 -6.94
CA ILE A 65 11.93 3.48 -6.96
C ILE A 65 11.85 2.43 -5.84
N ARG A 66 12.89 1.61 -5.63
CA ARG A 66 12.91 0.61 -4.56
C ARG A 66 12.76 1.25 -3.18
N ILE A 67 13.56 2.27 -2.88
CA ILE A 67 13.51 2.97 -1.58
C ILE A 67 12.15 3.64 -1.41
N PHE A 68 11.61 4.26 -2.47
CA PHE A 68 10.28 4.88 -2.43
C PHE A 68 9.16 3.86 -2.15
N LEU A 69 9.19 2.68 -2.79
CA LEU A 69 8.22 1.61 -2.53
C LEU A 69 8.37 1.05 -1.12
N LEU A 70 9.60 0.85 -0.64
CA LEU A 70 9.87 0.42 0.74
C LEU A 70 9.38 1.45 1.78
N ALA A 71 9.55 2.73 1.50
CA ALA A 71 9.00 3.79 2.35
C ALA A 71 7.47 3.80 2.30
N SER A 72 6.88 3.62 1.11
CA SER A 72 5.42 3.60 0.92
C SER A 72 4.77 2.45 1.68
N ILE A 73 5.33 1.24 1.61
CA ILE A 73 4.82 0.08 2.37
C ILE A 73 4.99 0.26 3.87
N ALA A 74 6.12 0.80 4.32
CA ALA A 74 6.34 1.08 5.75
C ALA A 74 5.31 2.09 6.30
N VAL A 75 5.07 3.19 5.57
CA VAL A 75 4.06 4.19 5.93
C VAL A 75 2.65 3.61 5.87
N HIS A 76 2.34 2.78 4.86
CA HIS A 76 1.05 2.12 4.73
C HIS A 76 0.74 1.22 5.93
N ILE A 77 1.69 0.34 6.30
CA ILE A 77 1.57 -0.56 7.44
C ILE A 77 1.43 0.24 8.74
N TRP A 78 2.26 1.25 8.96
CA TRP A 78 2.19 2.10 10.14
C TRP A 78 0.81 2.79 10.27
N ALA A 79 0.30 3.37 9.18
CA ALA A 79 -1.01 4.02 9.18
C ALA A 79 -2.14 3.00 9.44
N ALA A 80 -2.09 1.84 8.79
CA ALA A 80 -3.06 0.77 8.98
C ALA A 80 -3.09 0.25 10.42
N VAL A 81 -1.92 -0.03 11.02
CA VAL A 81 -1.81 -0.52 12.40
C VAL A 81 -2.31 0.54 13.39
N THR A 82 -1.85 1.78 13.28
CA THR A 82 -2.24 2.83 14.23
C THR A 82 -3.73 3.16 14.16
N LEU A 83 -4.31 3.25 12.96
CA LEU A 83 -5.76 3.45 12.81
C LEU A 83 -6.56 2.25 13.32
N THR A 84 -6.04 1.04 13.16
CA THR A 84 -6.67 -0.19 13.66
C THR A 84 -6.69 -0.24 15.18
N LEU A 85 -5.59 0.15 15.83
CA LEU A 85 -5.50 0.25 17.28
C LEU A 85 -6.41 1.35 17.83
N ASP A 86 -6.44 2.52 17.20
CA ASP A 86 -7.32 3.63 17.60
C ASP A 86 -8.80 3.24 17.46
N ASN A 87 -9.18 2.59 16.36
CA ASN A 87 -10.55 2.08 16.18
C ASN A 87 -10.93 1.03 17.23
N ARG A 88 -9.99 0.18 17.67
CA ARG A 88 -10.23 -0.80 18.73
C ARG A 88 -10.37 -0.12 20.09
N LYS A 89 -9.53 0.86 20.39
CA LYS A 89 -9.59 1.63 21.64
C LYS A 89 -10.88 2.46 21.75
N ALA A 90 -11.37 2.99 20.64
CA ALA A 90 -12.65 3.70 20.59
C ALA A 90 -13.87 2.78 20.77
N ARG A 91 -13.68 1.45 20.85
CA ARG A 91 -14.73 0.43 21.03
C ARG A 91 -14.41 -0.53 22.17
N PRO A 92 -14.56 -0.08 23.42
CA PRO A 92 -14.36 -0.94 24.59
C PRO A 92 -15.45 -2.01 24.72
N GLU A 93 -16.68 -1.72 24.30
CA GLU A 93 -17.78 -2.69 24.23
C GLU A 93 -17.97 -3.17 22.78
N GLY A 94 -18.18 -4.48 22.61
CA GLY A 94 -18.41 -5.11 21.31
C GLY A 94 -19.76 -4.74 20.70
N TYR A 95 -19.98 -5.10 19.43
CA TYR A 95 -21.29 -4.94 18.83
C TYR A 95 -22.28 -5.96 19.39
N ASP A 96 -23.45 -5.46 19.83
CA ASP A 96 -24.55 -6.30 20.34
C ASP A 96 -25.22 -7.14 19.24
N SER A 97 -25.06 -6.74 17.98
CA SER A 97 -25.45 -7.57 16.82
C SER A 97 -24.49 -7.38 15.65
N ASP A 98 -24.14 -8.47 14.98
CA ASP A 98 -23.30 -8.48 13.77
C ASP A 98 -24.07 -8.05 12.49
N LYS A 99 -25.12 -7.23 12.65
CA LYS A 99 -25.88 -6.72 11.51
C LYS A 99 -25.06 -5.66 10.78
N VAL A 100 -24.47 -6.09 9.66
CA VAL A 100 -23.67 -5.22 8.79
C VAL A 100 -24.60 -4.31 7.99
N VAL A 101 -24.59 -3.01 8.31
CA VAL A 101 -25.46 -2.03 7.63
C VAL A 101 -24.82 -1.51 6.33
N GLN A 102 -23.50 -1.31 6.30
CA GLN A 102 -22.82 -0.58 5.21
C GLN A 102 -21.44 -1.13 4.80
N ALA A 103 -20.93 -2.20 5.42
CA ALA A 103 -19.57 -2.70 5.09
C ALA A 103 -19.62 -3.81 4.02
N SER A 104 -18.82 -3.66 2.96
CA SER A 104 -18.61 -4.71 1.96
C SER A 104 -17.74 -5.85 2.48
N TYR A 105 -17.78 -7.01 1.82
CA TYR A 105 -16.91 -8.14 2.14
C TYR A 105 -15.43 -7.73 2.15
N SER A 106 -14.99 -7.02 1.11
CA SER A 106 -13.61 -6.52 0.99
C SER A 106 -13.23 -5.60 2.15
N SER A 107 -14.15 -4.73 2.59
CA SER A 107 -13.88 -3.84 3.73
C SER A 107 -13.74 -4.61 5.05
N ARG A 108 -14.42 -5.75 5.20
CA ARG A 108 -14.35 -6.59 6.41
C ARG A 108 -13.07 -7.40 6.47
N THR A 109 -12.63 -7.94 5.33
CA THR A 109 -11.41 -8.75 5.25
C THR A 109 -10.15 -7.90 5.13
N MET A 110 -10.22 -6.63 4.73
CA MET A 110 -9.04 -5.75 4.67
C MET A 110 -8.32 -5.57 6.01
N ARG A 111 -8.98 -5.85 7.13
CA ARG A 111 -8.41 -5.76 8.47
C ARG A 111 -7.89 -7.11 9.00
N MET A 112 -8.33 -8.23 8.41
CA MET A 112 -8.00 -9.59 8.86
C MET A 112 -6.73 -10.10 8.19
#